data_AF-A0A814GTK8-F1
#
_entry.id   AF-A0A814GTK8-F1
#
_cell.length_a   1.000
_cell.length_b   1.000
_cell.length_c   1.000
_cell.angle_alpha   90.00
_cell.angle_beta   90.00
_cell.angle_gamma   90.00
#
_symmetry.space_group_name_H-M   'P 1'
#
loop_
_entity.id
_entity.type
_entity.pdbx_description
1 polymer ?
#
loop_
_entity_poly.entity_id
_entity_poly.type
_entity_poly.pdbx_seq_one_letter_code
_entity_poly.pdbx_strand_id
1 'polypeptide(L)'
;MYEMKYSNTLALITTTSIHGKSIQYDRLKQLKFIGYTKGYGTSHIPVSFMDKVYRYLEENYPKFNIKKQSKWQSLRFLVQQLHIDSNQLFFHGDQRGIYCGWTGSNAKEFLLKKNTNFDRDKLQSVETITQFWKERWAKQRSAHLKKQNT
;
A
#
# COMPACT_ATOMS: atom_id res chain seq x y z
N MET A 1 -18.59 9.85 8.30
CA MET A 1 -18.30 9.61 6.86
C MET A 1 -17.94 8.15 6.57
N TYR A 2 -16.85 7.56 7.10
CA TYR A 2 -16.54 6.13 6.87
C TYR A 2 -17.49 5.18 7.62
N GLU A 3 -17.70 5.41 8.91
CA GLU A 3 -18.64 4.61 9.72
C GLU A 3 -20.09 4.75 9.27
N MET A 4 -20.48 5.94 8.81
CA MET A 4 -21.82 6.14 8.25
C MET A 4 -22.05 5.32 6.97
N LYS A 5 -20.97 4.96 6.25
CA LYS A 5 -21.04 4.19 5.02
C LYS A 5 -20.87 2.69 5.24
N TYR A 6 -20.01 2.28 6.18
CA TYR A 6 -19.60 0.88 6.34
C TYR A 6 -19.91 0.30 7.72
N SER A 7 -20.49 1.07 8.64
CA SER A 7 -20.79 0.69 10.03
C SER A 7 -19.57 0.13 10.82
N ASN A 8 -18.36 0.43 10.35
CA ASN A 8 -17.11 -0.13 10.85
C ASN A 8 -16.17 0.96 11.32
N THR A 9 -15.52 0.73 12.46
CA THR A 9 -14.52 1.63 13.02
C THR A 9 -13.19 1.57 12.27
N LEU A 10 -12.71 2.73 11.83
CA LEU A 10 -11.40 2.86 11.20
C LEU A 10 -10.33 3.04 12.30
N ALA A 11 -9.67 1.95 12.69
CA ALA A 11 -8.64 1.94 13.74
C ALA A 11 -7.20 2.12 13.23
N LEU A 12 -6.94 1.75 11.98
CA LEU A 12 -5.60 1.75 11.39
C LEU A 12 -5.69 2.05 9.88
N ILE A 13 -4.77 2.90 9.42
CA ILE A 13 -4.51 3.11 8.00
C ILE A 13 -3.13 2.54 7.70
N THR A 14 -3.02 1.71 6.66
CA THR A 14 -1.74 1.20 6.18
C THR A 14 -1.50 1.64 4.75
N THR A 15 -0.26 2.01 4.43
CA THR A 15 0.15 2.29 3.05
C THR A 15 1.55 1.76 2.79
N THR A 16 1.89 1.60 1.51
CA THR A 16 3.25 1.26 1.07
C THR A 16 3.79 2.33 0.15
N SER A 17 5.10 2.55 0.20
CA SER A 17 5.78 3.38 -0.78
C SER A 17 5.93 2.68 -2.13
N ILE A 18 6.36 3.46 -3.11
CA ILE A 18 6.79 2.95 -4.42
C ILE A 18 8.23 2.44 -4.34
N HIS A 19 9.15 3.22 -3.74
CA HIS A 19 10.58 2.91 -3.66
C HIS A 19 11.08 2.99 -2.21
N GLY A 20 11.32 1.85 -1.56
CA GLY A 20 11.97 1.81 -0.25
C GLY A 20 11.32 2.75 0.78
N LYS A 21 12.11 3.46 1.59
CA LYS A 21 11.57 4.42 2.55
C LYS A 21 11.20 5.72 1.83
N SER A 22 9.96 6.19 1.97
CA SER A 22 9.46 7.38 1.28
C SER A 22 9.49 8.62 2.15
N ILE A 23 10.17 9.65 1.66
CA ILE A 23 10.18 10.98 2.29
C ILE A 23 8.79 11.63 2.32
N GLN A 24 7.89 11.26 1.41
CA GLN A 24 6.52 11.76 1.40
C GLN A 24 5.78 11.37 2.69
N TYR A 25 5.95 10.12 3.13
CA TYR A 25 5.28 9.60 4.32
C TYR A 25 6.05 9.92 5.60
N ASP A 26 7.38 9.93 5.57
CA ASP A 26 8.21 10.33 6.73
C ASP A 26 7.90 11.77 7.20
N ARG A 27 7.44 12.63 6.29
CA ARG A 27 7.07 14.02 6.60
C ARG A 27 5.68 14.19 7.20
N LEU A 28 4.88 13.13 7.28
CA LEU A 28 3.56 13.11 7.91
C LEU A 28 3.67 12.49 9.30
N LYS A 29 3.41 13.28 10.35
CA LYS A 29 3.51 12.82 11.76
C LYS A 29 2.59 11.64 12.07
N GLN A 30 1.49 11.55 11.35
CA GLN A 30 0.40 10.59 11.52
C GLN A 30 0.77 9.21 10.97
N LEU A 31 1.78 9.12 10.08
CA LEU A 31 2.26 7.86 9.54
C LEU A 31 3.61 7.49 10.17
N LYS A 32 3.73 6.24 10.60
CA LYS A 32 4.96 5.68 11.16
C LYS A 32 5.46 4.57 10.25
N PHE A 33 6.74 4.66 9.89
CA PHE A 33 7.42 3.58 9.20
C PHE A 33 7.53 2.36 10.14
N ILE A 34 7.14 1.18 9.65
CA ILE A 34 7.18 -0.06 10.45
C ILE A 34 8.06 -1.16 9.86
N GLY A 35 8.64 -0.93 8.67
CA GLY A 35 9.52 -1.90 8.03
C GLY A 35 9.35 -1.95 6.52
N TYR A 36 9.85 -3.01 5.91
CA TYR A 36 9.85 -3.20 4.46
C TYR A 36 9.04 -4.43 4.06
N THR A 37 8.44 -4.40 2.87
CA THR A 37 7.92 -5.61 2.22
C THR A 37 9.08 -6.51 1.80
N LYS A 38 8.81 -7.79 1.58
CA LYS A 38 9.82 -8.76 1.10
C LYS A 38 10.18 -8.61 -0.38
N GLY A 39 9.49 -7.76 -1.16
CA GLY A 39 9.77 -7.60 -2.60
C GLY A 39 9.13 -8.65 -3.51
N TYR A 40 7.88 -9.03 -3.22
CA TYR A 40 7.06 -9.86 -4.10
C TYR A 40 6.05 -9.00 -4.85
N GLY A 41 5.84 -9.29 -6.13
CA GLY A 41 4.92 -8.52 -6.95
C GLY A 41 4.87 -8.97 -8.40
N THR A 42 4.17 -8.18 -9.22
CA THR A 42 4.02 -8.42 -10.66
C THR A 42 4.45 -7.22 -11.49
N SER A 43 5.04 -6.19 -10.86
CA SER A 43 5.43 -4.95 -11.54
C SER A 43 6.54 -5.15 -12.57
N HIS A 44 7.44 -6.11 -12.34
CA HIS A 44 8.52 -6.46 -13.26
C HIS A 44 8.06 -7.34 -14.44
N ILE A 45 6.85 -7.91 -14.37
CA ILE A 45 6.35 -8.83 -15.40
C ILE A 45 5.84 -8.04 -16.61
N PRO A 46 6.40 -8.23 -17.82
CA PRO A 46 5.97 -7.50 -19.01
C PRO A 46 4.52 -7.79 -19.40
N VAL A 47 3.85 -6.81 -20.02
CA VAL A 47 2.49 -6.99 -20.56
C VAL A 47 2.48 -8.08 -21.65
N SER A 48 3.48 -8.10 -22.51
CA SER A 48 3.62 -9.11 -23.57
C SER A 48 3.71 -10.56 -23.05
N PHE A 49 4.23 -10.75 -21.83
CA PHE A 49 4.20 -12.06 -21.17
C PHE A 49 2.79 -12.40 -20.69
N MET A 50 2.08 -11.43 -20.12
CA MET A 50 0.69 -11.63 -19.69
C MET A 50 -0.23 -12.02 -20.84
N ASP A 51 -0.02 -11.47 -22.04
CA ASP A 51 -0.82 -11.84 -23.22
C ASP A 51 -0.64 -13.32 -23.60
N LYS A 52 0.54 -13.90 -23.35
CA LYS A 52 0.78 -15.34 -23.53
C LYS A 52 0.10 -16.15 -22.42
N VAL A 53 0.20 -15.68 -21.17
CA VAL A 53 -0.47 -16.31 -20.03
C VAL A 53 -1.99 -16.35 -20.24
N TYR A 54 -2.59 -15.25 -20.69
CA TYR A 54 -4.03 -15.19 -20.88
C TYR A 54 -4.51 -16.13 -21.98
N ARG A 55 -3.85 -16.15 -23.14
CA ARG A 55 -4.15 -17.12 -24.21
C ARG A 55 -4.04 -18.56 -23.72
N TYR A 56 -2.94 -18.89 -23.03
CA TYR A 56 -2.75 -20.22 -22.48
C TYR A 56 -3.86 -20.62 -21.50
N LEU A 57 -4.25 -19.70 -20.60
CA LEU A 57 -5.31 -19.96 -19.62
C LEU A 57 -6.70 -20.09 -20.27
N GLU A 58 -7.00 -19.31 -21.32
CA GLU A 58 -8.25 -19.43 -22.08
C GLU A 58 -8.36 -20.78 -22.79
N GLU A 59 -7.27 -21.24 -23.41
CA GLU A 59 -7.22 -22.50 -24.16
C GLU A 59 -7.29 -23.73 -23.24
N ASN A 60 -6.55 -23.72 -22.12
CA ASN A 60 -6.36 -24.90 -21.27
C ASN A 60 -7.28 -24.93 -20.04
N TYR A 61 -7.77 -23.78 -19.61
CA TYR A 61 -8.61 -23.63 -18.42
C TYR A 61 -9.85 -22.77 -18.71
N PRO A 62 -10.75 -23.19 -19.63
CA PRO A 62 -11.87 -22.37 -20.10
C PRO A 62 -12.88 -21.98 -19.00
N LYS A 63 -12.88 -22.70 -17.87
CA LYS A 63 -13.70 -22.35 -16.69
C LYS A 63 -13.10 -21.20 -15.86
N PHE A 64 -11.82 -20.86 -16.06
CA PHE A 64 -11.15 -19.76 -15.39
C PHE A 64 -11.45 -18.44 -16.11
N ASN A 65 -12.33 -17.63 -15.51
CA ASN A 65 -12.75 -16.36 -16.11
C ASN A 65 -11.72 -15.25 -15.92
N ILE A 66 -10.76 -15.13 -16.85
CA ILE A 66 -9.66 -14.14 -16.81
C ILE A 66 -10.15 -12.70 -16.66
N LYS A 67 -11.27 -12.34 -17.32
CA LYS A 67 -11.81 -10.97 -17.29
C LYS A 67 -12.24 -10.51 -15.90
N LYS A 68 -12.49 -11.44 -14.98
CA LYS A 68 -12.82 -11.17 -13.57
C LYS A 68 -11.61 -11.23 -12.64
N GLN A 69 -10.42 -11.53 -13.16
CA GLN A 69 -9.21 -11.73 -12.38
C GLN A 69 -8.20 -10.61 -12.61
N SER A 70 -7.50 -10.24 -11.55
CA SER A 70 -6.32 -9.38 -11.63
C SER A 70 -5.13 -10.15 -12.21
N LYS A 71 -4.13 -9.39 -12.69
CA LYS A 71 -2.82 -9.91 -13.13
C LYS A 71 -2.21 -10.90 -12.11
N TRP A 72 -2.25 -10.55 -10.82
CA TRP A 72 -1.74 -11.40 -9.74
C TRP A 72 -2.49 -12.73 -9.64
N GLN A 73 -3.81 -12.70 -9.69
CA GLN A 73 -4.64 -13.91 -9.59
C GLN A 73 -4.41 -14.86 -10.76
N SER A 74 -4.34 -14.33 -11.98
CA SER A 74 -4.08 -15.12 -13.19
C SER A 74 -2.70 -15.78 -13.16
N LEU A 75 -1.66 -15.05 -12.77
CA LEU A 75 -0.32 -15.63 -12.63
C LEU A 75 -0.24 -16.65 -11.49
N ARG A 76 -0.87 -16.37 -10.35
CA ARG A 76 -0.87 -17.31 -9.21
C ARG A 76 -1.57 -18.61 -9.60
N PHE A 77 -2.67 -18.52 -10.33
CA PHE A 77 -3.36 -19.69 -10.87
C PHE A 77 -2.46 -20.47 -11.83
N LEU A 78 -1.82 -19.80 -12.80
CA LEU A 78 -0.88 -20.42 -13.73
C LEU A 78 0.25 -21.18 -13.02
N VAL A 79 0.93 -20.52 -12.07
CA VAL A 79 2.04 -21.10 -11.30
C VAL A 79 1.59 -22.36 -10.56
N GLN A 80 0.38 -22.34 -10.00
CA GLN A 80 -0.20 -23.51 -9.34
C GLN A 80 -0.47 -24.65 -10.32
N GLN A 81 -1.04 -24.36 -11.50
CA GLN A 81 -1.36 -25.39 -12.49
C GLN A 81 -0.11 -25.99 -13.15
N LEU A 82 0.94 -25.18 -13.33
CA LEU A 82 2.20 -25.62 -13.94
C LEU A 82 3.22 -26.14 -12.92
N HIS A 83 2.86 -26.19 -11.63
CA HIS A 83 3.75 -26.58 -10.54
C HIS A 83 5.09 -25.83 -10.52
N ILE A 84 5.06 -24.54 -10.89
CA ILE A 84 6.24 -23.68 -10.90
C ILE A 84 6.49 -23.16 -9.47
N ASP A 85 7.75 -22.97 -9.08
CA ASP A 85 8.05 -22.26 -7.84
C ASP A 85 7.66 -20.78 -7.99
N SER A 86 6.68 -20.37 -7.18
CA SER A 86 6.18 -19.00 -7.11
C SER A 86 7.28 -17.95 -6.85
N ASN A 87 8.36 -18.31 -6.15
CA ASN A 87 9.48 -17.40 -5.89
C ASN A 87 10.18 -17.01 -7.19
N GLN A 88 10.36 -17.94 -8.13
CA GLN A 88 11.05 -17.67 -9.40
C GLN A 88 10.32 -16.62 -10.25
N LEU A 89 9.00 -16.52 -10.12
CA LEU A 89 8.19 -15.60 -10.91
C LEU A 89 7.90 -14.29 -10.18
N PHE A 90 7.58 -14.35 -8.88
CA PHE A 90 7.05 -13.20 -8.16
C PHE A 90 8.08 -12.44 -7.33
N PHE A 91 9.20 -13.06 -6.96
CA PHE A 91 10.23 -12.37 -6.20
C PHE A 91 11.10 -11.52 -7.12
N HIS A 92 11.07 -10.20 -6.92
CA HIS A 92 11.92 -9.25 -7.64
C HIS A 92 12.84 -8.46 -6.71
N GLY A 93 12.71 -8.65 -5.38
CA GLY A 93 13.59 -8.04 -4.38
C GLY A 93 13.32 -6.55 -4.10
N ASP A 94 12.54 -5.85 -4.92
CA ASP A 94 12.27 -4.42 -4.66
C ASP A 94 11.37 -4.23 -3.45
N GLN A 95 11.99 -3.82 -2.36
CA GLN A 95 11.34 -3.60 -1.08
C GLN A 95 10.60 -2.26 -1.05
N ARG A 96 9.37 -2.29 -0.54
CA ARG A 96 8.54 -1.10 -0.32
C ARG A 96 8.47 -0.81 1.16
N GLY A 97 8.61 0.45 1.54
CA GLY A 97 8.45 0.87 2.92
C GLY A 97 6.98 0.80 3.32
N ILE A 98 6.72 0.18 4.48
CA ILE A 98 5.39 0.00 5.04
C ILE A 98 5.17 1.06 6.11
N TYR A 99 4.02 1.73 6.03
CA TYR A 99 3.64 2.81 6.93
C TYR A 99 2.29 2.55 7.56
N CYS A 100 2.18 2.85 8.84
CA CYS A 100 0.97 2.69 9.64
C CYS A 100 0.57 4.01 10.30
N GLY A 101 -0.70 4.37 10.20
CA GLY A 101 -1.31 5.49 10.93
C GLY A 101 -2.41 5.00 11.85
N TRP A 102 -2.14 5.02 13.15
CA TRP A 102 -3.11 4.71 14.19
C TRP A 102 -4.06 5.88 14.37
N THR A 103 -5.36 5.61 14.29
CA THR A 103 -6.41 6.65 14.40
C THR A 103 -6.90 6.84 15.84
N GLY A 104 -6.44 6.00 16.77
CA GLY A 104 -6.72 6.06 18.20
C GLY A 104 -5.51 5.72 19.07
N SER A 105 -5.51 6.18 20.32
CA SER A 105 -4.54 5.78 21.34
C SER A 105 -4.61 4.30 21.65
N ASN A 106 -5.82 3.76 21.77
CA ASN A 106 -6.11 2.37 22.09
C ASN A 106 -6.31 1.45 20.85
N ALA A 107 -5.96 1.95 19.65
CA ALA A 107 -6.27 1.27 18.39
C ALA A 107 -5.67 -0.14 18.28
N LYS A 108 -4.49 -0.38 18.85
CA LYS A 108 -3.85 -1.69 18.84
C LYS A 108 -4.61 -2.67 19.71
N GLU A 109 -4.95 -2.27 20.94
CA GLU A 109 -5.71 -3.06 21.91
C GLU A 109 -7.11 -3.37 21.38
N PHE A 110 -7.75 -2.39 20.74
CA PHE A 110 -9.03 -2.54 20.05
C PHE A 110 -8.97 -3.61 18.95
N LEU A 111 -7.98 -3.53 18.04
CA LEU A 111 -7.81 -4.52 16.97
C LEU A 111 -7.48 -5.93 17.49
N LEU A 112 -6.81 -6.03 18.64
CA LEU A 112 -6.51 -7.29 19.32
C LEU A 112 -7.68 -7.82 20.17
N LYS A 113 -8.85 -7.15 20.16
CA LYS A 113 -10.02 -7.48 20.97
C LYS A 113 -9.75 -7.50 22.48
N LYS A 114 -8.73 -6.75 22.93
CA LYS A 114 -8.41 -6.56 24.35
C LYS A 114 -9.19 -5.39 24.96
N ASN A 115 -9.70 -4.50 24.11
CA ASN A 115 -10.61 -3.42 24.49
C ASN A 115 -11.76 -3.37 23.47
N THR A 116 -13.00 -3.30 23.94
CA THR A 116 -14.19 -3.21 23.09
C THR A 116 -14.53 -1.78 22.69
N ASN A 117 -14.05 -0.79 23.44
CA ASN A 117 -14.29 0.62 23.20
C ASN A 117 -13.14 1.21 22.37
N PHE A 118 -13.46 2.09 21.42
CA PHE A 118 -12.47 2.71 20.55
C PHE A 118 -12.40 4.23 20.73
N ASP A 119 -11.20 4.72 21.02
CA ASP A 119 -10.93 6.15 21.24
C ASP A 119 -10.40 6.78 19.95
N ARG A 120 -10.99 7.90 19.52
CA ARG A 120 -10.65 8.59 18.24
C ARG A 120 -9.76 9.83 18.41
N ASP A 121 -9.03 9.87 19.50
CA ASP A 121 -8.24 11.00 19.96
C ASP A 121 -7.05 11.36 19.06
N LYS A 122 -6.60 10.45 18.17
CA LYS A 122 -5.46 10.71 17.26
C LYS A 122 -5.86 11.25 15.89
N LEU A 123 -7.14 11.27 15.55
CA LEU A 123 -7.58 11.79 14.26
C LEU A 123 -7.51 13.31 14.24
N GLN A 124 -6.83 13.85 13.22
CA GLN A 124 -6.77 15.28 12.95
C GLN A 124 -7.46 15.57 11.62
N SER A 125 -7.94 16.80 11.47
CA SER A 125 -8.52 17.24 10.20
C SER A 125 -7.45 17.26 9.10
N VAL A 126 -7.88 17.04 7.85
CA VAL A 126 -6.98 17.07 6.68
C VAL A 126 -6.32 18.45 6.56
N GLU A 127 -7.06 19.51 6.87
CA GLU A 127 -6.59 20.91 6.87
C GLU A 127 -5.45 21.08 7.88
N THR A 128 -5.61 20.56 9.10
CA THR A 128 -4.60 20.63 10.16
C THR A 128 -3.31 19.93 9.75
N ILE A 129 -3.43 18.70 9.23
CA ILE A 129 -2.28 17.90 8.78
C ILE A 129 -1.58 18.60 7.61
N THR A 130 -2.35 19.08 6.64
CA THR A 130 -1.85 19.74 5.44
C THR A 130 -1.17 21.06 5.78
N GLN A 131 -1.76 21.86 6.66
CA GLN A 131 -1.19 23.13 7.07
C GLN A 131 0.14 22.92 7.79
N PHE A 132 0.20 21.98 8.74
CA PHE A 132 1.45 21.62 9.41
C PHE A 132 2.55 21.22 8.39
N TRP A 133 2.21 20.35 7.43
CA TRP A 133 3.17 19.91 6.41
C TRP A 133 3.63 21.07 5.51
N LYS A 134 2.70 21.94 5.09
CA LYS A 134 3.00 23.13 4.26
C LYS A 134 3.97 24.08 4.96
N GLU A 135 3.68 24.42 6.21
CA GLU A 135 4.52 25.32 7.02
C GLU A 135 5.91 24.72 7.25
N ARG A 136 5.98 23.45 7.65
CA ARG A 136 7.25 22.82 8.02
C ARG A 136 8.14 22.47 6.82
N TRP A 137 7.54 22.01 5.71
CA TRP A 137 8.28 21.39 4.61
C TRP A 137 8.15 22.16 3.30
N ALA A 138 6.92 22.53 2.89
CA ALA A 138 6.70 23.14 1.57
C ALA A 138 7.33 24.54 1.47
N LYS A 139 7.09 25.40 2.46
CA LYS A 139 7.66 26.76 2.50
C LYS A 139 9.19 26.72 2.54
N GLN A 140 9.77 25.86 3.37
CA GLN A 140 11.23 25.70 3.46
C GLN A 140 11.83 25.24 2.13
N ARG A 141 11.21 24.26 1.47
CA ARG A 141 11.66 23.78 0.15
C ARG A 141 11.57 24.88 -0.90
N SER A 142 10.48 25.64 -0.93
CA SER A 142 10.30 26.77 -1.86
C SER A 142 11.38 27.84 -1.65
N ALA A 143 11.64 28.24 -0.40
CA ALA A 143 12.66 29.22 -0.07
C ALA A 143 14.06 28.75 -0.49
N HIS A 144 14.38 27.47 -0.27
CA HIS A 144 15.66 26.91 -0.67
C HIS A 144 15.86 26.90 -2.19
N LEU A 145 14.84 26.50 -2.96
CA LEU A 145 14.90 26.48 -4.43
C LEU A 145 15.08 27.89 -5.02
N LYS A 146 14.45 28.91 -4.41
CA LYS A 146 14.64 30.30 -4.84
C LYS A 146 16.10 30.75 -4.64
N LYS A 147 16.69 30.44 -3.48
CA LYS A 147 18.09 30.78 -3.17
C LYS A 147 19.13 30.09 -4.04
N GLN A 148 18.83 28.93 -4.62
CA GLN A 148 19.75 28.21 -5.51
C GLN A 148 19.70 28.71 -6.96
N ASN A 149 18.63 29.40 -7.33
CA ASN A 149 18.43 29.97 -8.67
C ASN A 149 18.76 31.48 -8.73
N THR A 150 19.34 32.04 -7.66
CA THR A 150 19.85 33.42 -7.59
C THR A 150 21.34 33.35 -7.31
#